data_AF-A0AAN7KPB8-F1
#
_entry.id   AF-A0AAN7KPB8-F1
#
_cell.length_a   1.000
_cell.length_b   1.000
_cell.length_c   1.000
_cell.angle_alpha   90.00
_cell.angle_beta   90.00
_cell.angle_gamma   90.00
#
_symmetry.space_group_name_H-M   'P 1'
#
loop_
_entity.id
_entity.type
_entity.pdbx_description
1 polymer ?
#
loop_
_entity_poly.entity_id
_entity_poly.type
_entity_poly.pdbx_seq_one_letter_code
_entity_poly.pdbx_strand_id
1 'polypeptide(L)'
;MLQLFLEEGPKNFEAAIEAAEQAVGVKVSCLLADAFYTFACMIAEKMQVKWVPLFVSSPYFVSAYVHYDEIRKCLLDAAAHEEVSSQPDRRTVLEGIPGLSRMRVEDLPDGPAVFTIDSHVLSSSEELALVRSFCELRSVLPRAAAVVMSSFEEVNSKDLLEDLRSRFKELLLVGSLTASLTPPPPHDSAGSGCLQWLNRQKHRSVAYISFGSVNSPPPEEISALADALEASKTPYL
;
A
#
# COMPACT_ATOMS: atom_id res chain seq x y z
N MET A 1 -14.66 -8.34 7.62
CA MET A 1 -14.26 -7.48 8.77
C MET A 1 -13.92 -6.06 8.32
N LEU A 2 -13.13 -5.90 7.26
CA LEU A 2 -12.75 -4.59 6.70
C LEU A 2 -13.96 -3.71 6.31
N GLN A 3 -14.97 -4.27 5.65
CA GLN A 3 -16.15 -3.51 5.24
C GLN A 3 -16.88 -2.85 6.43
N LEU A 4 -17.16 -3.63 7.49
CA LEU A 4 -17.79 -3.10 8.71
C LEU A 4 -16.96 -1.99 9.37
N PHE A 5 -15.63 -2.14 9.34
CA PHE A 5 -14.72 -1.12 9.86
C PHE A 5 -14.83 0.19 9.05
N LEU A 6 -14.89 0.11 7.72
CA LEU A 6 -15.02 1.29 6.85
C LEU A 6 -16.41 1.93 6.95
N GLU A 7 -17.46 1.14 7.14
CA GLU A 7 -18.84 1.63 7.29
C GLU A 7 -19.04 2.40 8.61
N GLU A 8 -18.52 1.88 9.73
CA GLU A 8 -18.58 2.56 11.04
C GLU A 8 -17.48 3.61 11.23
N GLY A 9 -16.44 3.58 10.39
CA GLY A 9 -15.26 4.44 10.43
C GLY A 9 -15.59 5.92 10.60
N PRO A 10 -16.42 6.54 9.73
CA PRO A 10 -16.72 7.96 9.82
C PRO A 10 -17.25 8.39 11.20
N LYS A 11 -18.25 7.67 11.71
CA LYS A 11 -18.89 7.97 13.00
C LYS A 11 -17.91 7.81 14.16
N ASN A 12 -17.13 6.73 14.15
CA ASN A 12 -16.15 6.46 15.19
C ASN A 12 -15.01 7.49 15.19
N PHE A 13 -14.55 7.92 14.01
CA PHE A 13 -13.54 8.95 13.88
C PHE A 13 -14.04 10.31 14.36
N GLU A 14 -15.26 10.71 14.02
CA GLU A 14 -15.85 11.96 14.51
C GLU A 14 -15.95 11.98 16.04
N ALA A 15 -16.43 10.88 16.65
CA ALA A 15 -16.50 10.75 18.10
C ALA A 15 -15.11 10.79 18.76
N ALA A 16 -14.11 10.15 18.16
CA ALA A 16 -12.73 10.17 18.66
C ALA A 16 -12.10 11.56 18.58
N ILE A 17 -12.35 12.30 17.50
CA ILE A 17 -11.92 13.69 17.34
C ILE A 17 -12.52 14.56 18.44
N GLU A 18 -13.83 14.46 18.67
CA GLU A 18 -14.50 15.22 19.73
C GLU A 18 -13.92 14.91 21.12
N ALA A 19 -13.71 13.63 21.43
CA ALA A 19 -13.11 13.21 22.68
C ALA A 19 -11.67 13.75 22.85
N ALA A 20 -10.88 13.76 21.78
CA ALA A 20 -9.51 14.29 21.79
C ALA A 20 -9.49 15.82 22.01
N GLU A 21 -10.37 16.56 21.35
CA GLU A 21 -10.51 18.01 21.54
C GLU A 21 -10.93 18.35 22.98
N GLN A 22 -11.85 17.57 23.56
CA GLN A 22 -12.29 17.76 24.94
C GLN A 22 -11.17 17.46 25.95
N ALA A 23 -10.40 16.38 25.72
CA ALA A 23 -9.32 15.98 26.61
C ALA A 23 -8.15 16.96 26.61
N VAL A 24 -7.80 17.53 25.45
CA VAL A 24 -6.65 18.45 25.30
C VAL A 24 -7.07 19.91 25.48
N GLY A 25 -8.35 20.24 25.24
CA GLY A 25 -8.86 21.61 25.27
C GLY A 25 -8.46 22.45 24.05
N VAL A 26 -8.03 21.82 22.96
CA VAL A 26 -7.59 22.47 21.72
C VAL A 26 -8.34 21.87 20.54
N LYS A 27 -8.82 22.73 19.64
CA LYS A 27 -9.48 22.30 18.41
C LYS A 27 -8.47 21.70 17.43
N VAL A 28 -8.86 20.60 16.78
CA VAL A 28 -8.07 19.99 15.72
C VAL A 28 -7.96 20.99 14.56
N SER A 29 -6.74 21.16 14.04
CA SER A 29 -6.42 22.09 12.94
C SER A 29 -6.00 21.38 11.65
N CYS A 30 -5.75 20.08 11.71
CA CYS A 30 -5.34 19.24 10.59
C CYS A 30 -5.65 17.77 10.88
N LEU A 31 -6.10 17.02 9.87
CA LEU A 31 -6.27 15.58 9.93
C LEU A 31 -5.17 14.89 9.11
N LEU A 32 -4.26 14.22 9.82
CA LEU A 32 -3.32 13.25 9.25
C LEU A 32 -3.92 11.86 9.48
N ALA A 33 -4.19 11.13 8.40
CA ALA A 33 -4.82 9.80 8.47
C ALA A 33 -4.23 8.87 7.40
N ASP A 34 -4.34 7.56 7.61
CA ASP A 34 -4.04 6.59 6.56
C ASP A 34 -4.85 6.91 5.29
N ALA A 35 -4.21 6.79 4.13
CA ALA A 35 -4.81 7.15 2.85
C ALA A 35 -6.06 6.32 2.53
N PHE A 36 -6.17 5.08 3.02
CA PHE A 36 -7.37 4.26 2.82
C PHE A 36 -8.58 4.76 3.60
N TYR A 37 -8.41 5.65 4.58
CA TYR A 37 -9.51 6.31 5.27
C TYR A 37 -10.00 7.53 4.48
N THR A 38 -10.50 7.27 3.26
CA THR A 38 -10.99 8.28 2.31
C THR A 38 -12.04 9.21 2.92
N PHE A 39 -12.87 8.69 3.84
CA PHE A 39 -13.85 9.46 4.60
C PHE A 39 -13.23 10.57 5.45
N ALA A 40 -11.95 10.46 5.85
CA ALA A 40 -11.26 11.50 6.61
C ALA A 40 -11.17 12.82 5.82
N CYS A 41 -11.15 12.76 4.48
CA CYS A 41 -11.26 13.94 3.64
C CYS A 41 -12.58 14.69 3.88
N MET A 42 -13.69 13.97 3.94
CA MET A 42 -15.02 14.57 4.17
C MET A 42 -15.13 15.16 5.58
N ILE A 43 -14.59 14.47 6.58
CA ILE A 43 -14.54 14.96 7.97
C ILE A 43 -13.71 16.25 8.04
N ALA A 44 -12.54 16.28 7.39
CA ALA A 44 -11.69 17.47 7.35
C ALA A 44 -12.42 18.68 6.76
N GLU A 45 -13.18 18.49 5.68
CA GLU A 45 -13.96 19.56 5.05
C GLU A 45 -15.11 20.06 5.94
N LYS A 46 -15.85 19.14 6.60
CA LYS A 46 -16.89 19.51 7.57
C LYS A 46 -16.31 20.37 8.71
N MET A 47 -15.09 20.06 9.13
CA MET A 47 -14.36 20.80 10.15
C MET A 47 -13.63 22.04 9.62
N GLN A 48 -13.59 22.24 8.30
CA GLN A 48 -12.83 23.30 7.62
C GLN A 48 -11.31 23.26 7.91
N VAL A 49 -10.75 22.06 8.07
CA VAL A 49 -9.31 21.82 8.33
C VAL A 49 -8.63 21.16 7.13
N LYS A 50 -7.29 21.10 7.17
CA LYS A 50 -6.51 20.41 6.14
C LYS A 50 -6.58 18.89 6.33
N TRP A 51 -6.62 18.16 5.23
CA TRP A 51 -6.44 16.70 5.20
C TRP A 51 -5.10 16.35 4.56
N VAL A 52 -4.37 15.45 5.21
CA VAL A 52 -3.08 14.92 4.78
C VAL A 52 -3.17 13.39 4.83
N PRO A 53 -3.34 12.69 3.69
CA PRO A 53 -3.24 11.25 3.64
C PRO A 53 -1.79 10.78 3.79
N LEU A 54 -1.62 9.73 4.58
CA LEU A 54 -0.38 8.98 4.73
C LEU A 54 -0.46 7.66 3.95
N PHE A 55 0.43 7.47 2.99
CA PHE A 55 0.66 6.19 2.34
C PHE A 55 1.87 5.48 2.96
N VAL A 56 1.61 4.29 3.48
CA VAL A 56 2.67 3.36 3.88
C VAL A 56 3.10 2.42 2.74
N SER A 57 2.34 2.41 1.65
CA SER A 57 2.61 1.61 0.46
C SER A 57 3.67 2.24 -0.46
N SER A 58 4.14 1.43 -1.41
CA SER A 58 5.09 1.86 -2.44
C SER A 58 4.51 2.98 -3.33
N PRO A 59 5.29 4.01 -3.71
CA PRO A 59 4.91 5.01 -4.71
C PRO A 59 4.42 4.41 -6.04
N TYR A 60 4.95 3.25 -6.42
CA TYR A 60 4.52 2.52 -7.62
C TYR A 60 3.06 2.05 -7.51
N PHE A 61 2.62 1.62 -6.32
CA PHE A 61 1.23 1.20 -6.09
C PHE A 61 0.29 2.40 -6.10
N VAL A 62 0.71 3.52 -5.52
CA VAL A 62 -0.07 4.77 -5.56
C VAL A 62 -0.23 5.26 -6.99
N SER A 63 0.82 5.18 -7.82
CA SER A 63 0.71 5.47 -9.25
C SER A 63 -0.31 4.55 -9.94
N ALA A 64 -0.27 3.23 -9.69
CA ALA A 64 -1.28 2.32 -10.25
C ALA A 64 -2.73 2.68 -9.85
N TYR A 65 -2.96 3.13 -8.62
CA TYR A 65 -4.29 3.59 -8.18
C TYR A 65 -4.71 4.91 -8.84
N VAL A 66 -3.77 5.83 -9.03
CA VAL A 66 -4.02 7.13 -9.65
C VAL A 66 -4.30 6.99 -11.15
N HIS A 67 -3.65 6.04 -11.81
CA HIS A 67 -3.84 5.69 -13.22
C HIS A 67 -4.83 4.53 -13.43
N TYR A 68 -5.68 4.25 -12.45
CA TYR A 68 -6.57 3.09 -12.49
C TYR A 68 -7.45 3.06 -13.75
N ASP A 69 -8.03 4.21 -14.14
CA ASP A 69 -8.92 4.30 -15.31
C ASP A 69 -8.14 4.08 -16.62
N GLU A 70 -6.95 4.67 -16.74
CA GLU A 70 -6.07 4.52 -17.89
C GLU A 70 -5.62 3.06 -18.04
N ILE A 71 -5.14 2.45 -16.95
CA ILE A 71 -4.70 1.05 -16.92
C ILE A 71 -5.87 0.12 -17.25
N ARG A 72 -7.03 0.31 -16.61
CA ARG A 72 -8.24 -0.47 -16.85
C ARG A 72 -8.68 -0.38 -18.30
N LYS A 73 -8.73 0.83 -18.86
CA LYS A 73 -9.12 1.03 -20.26
C LYS A 73 -8.16 0.29 -21.20
N CYS A 74 -6.85 0.45 -21.02
CA CYS A 74 -5.86 -0.23 -21.85
C CYS A 74 -5.96 -1.76 -21.75
N LEU A 75 -6.25 -2.31 -20.57
CA LEU A 75 -6.45 -3.75 -20.39
C LEU A 75 -7.72 -4.26 -21.09
N LEU A 76 -8.82 -3.52 -20.99
CA LEU A 76 -10.08 -3.88 -21.66
C LEU A 76 -9.97 -3.78 -23.19
N ASP A 77 -9.31 -2.72 -23.69
CA ASP A 77 -9.05 -2.55 -25.12
C ASP A 77 -8.16 -3.69 -25.64
N ALA A 78 -7.10 -4.07 -24.90
CA ALA A 78 -6.24 -5.20 -25.26
C ALA A 78 -7.01 -6.52 -25.32
N ALA A 79 -7.89 -6.79 -24.36
CA ALA A 79 -8.71 -8.00 -24.33
C ALA A 79 -9.73 -8.07 -25.48
N ALA A 80 -10.28 -6.93 -25.91
CA ALA A 80 -11.22 -6.87 -27.04
C ALA A 80 -10.55 -7.14 -28.40
N HIS A 81 -9.23 -6.98 -28.50
CA HIS A 81 -8.46 -7.19 -29.73
C HIS A 81 -7.76 -8.57 -29.81
N GLU A 82 -7.96 -9.46 -28.83
CA GLU A 82 -7.34 -10.80 -28.75
C GLU A 82 -7.87 -11.83 -29.77
N GLU A 83 -8.93 -11.54 -30.55
CA GLU A 83 -9.52 -12.50 -31.49
C GLU A 83 -8.66 -12.78 -32.76
N VAL A 84 -7.57 -12.03 -33.01
CA VAL A 84 -6.73 -12.20 -34.21
C VAL A 84 -5.26 -12.34 -33.83
N SER A 85 -4.86 -13.57 -33.52
CA SER A 85 -3.50 -14.13 -33.45
C SER A 85 -2.39 -13.31 -32.76
N SER A 86 -1.72 -13.97 -31.81
CA SER A 86 -0.65 -13.50 -30.92
C SER A 86 -1.15 -12.66 -29.74
N GLN A 87 -0.90 -13.14 -28.51
CA GLN A 87 -1.24 -12.41 -27.29
C GLN A 87 -0.69 -10.98 -27.40
N PRO A 88 -1.51 -9.92 -27.32
CA PRO A 88 -0.98 -8.59 -27.12
C PRO A 88 -0.21 -8.66 -25.81
N ASP A 89 1.08 -8.32 -25.85
CA ASP A 89 1.94 -8.44 -24.69
C ASP A 89 1.37 -7.54 -23.60
N ARG A 90 0.69 -8.13 -22.60
CA ARG A 90 0.10 -7.43 -21.46
C ARG A 90 1.12 -6.52 -20.77
N ARG A 91 2.44 -6.74 -20.97
CA ARG A 91 3.51 -5.80 -20.58
C ARG A 91 3.35 -4.40 -21.15
N THR A 92 2.88 -4.27 -22.39
CA THR A 92 2.85 -2.98 -23.10
C THR A 92 1.86 -1.98 -22.50
N VAL A 93 0.88 -2.44 -21.72
CA VAL A 93 -0.10 -1.54 -21.06
C VAL A 93 0.59 -0.59 -20.07
N LEU A 94 1.54 -1.09 -19.29
CA LEU A 94 2.22 -0.30 -18.26
C LEU A 94 3.40 0.50 -18.80
N GLU A 95 3.84 0.26 -20.04
CA GLU A 95 4.86 1.06 -20.73
C GLU A 95 4.40 2.49 -20.98
N GLY A 96 3.08 2.70 -21.17
CA GLY A 96 2.48 4.02 -21.37
C GLY A 96 2.31 4.84 -20.09
N ILE A 97 2.51 4.25 -18.91
CA ILE A 97 2.32 4.92 -17.63
C ILE A 97 3.67 5.37 -17.06
N PRO A 98 3.89 6.66 -16.79
CA PRO A 98 5.14 7.18 -16.24
C PRO A 98 5.58 6.41 -14.98
N GLY A 99 6.80 5.85 -15.05
CA GLY A 99 7.39 5.12 -13.94
C GLY A 99 6.94 3.66 -13.78
N LEU A 100 5.94 3.16 -14.51
CA LEU A 100 5.44 1.79 -14.35
C LEU A 100 5.88 0.82 -15.45
N SER A 101 6.72 1.25 -16.40
CA SER A 101 7.17 0.44 -17.54
C SER A 101 7.92 -0.86 -17.19
N ARG A 102 8.36 -1.02 -15.93
CA ARG A 102 9.00 -2.25 -15.43
C ARG A 102 8.04 -3.20 -14.73
N MET A 103 6.84 -2.74 -14.39
CA MET A 103 5.81 -3.58 -13.79
C MET A 103 5.12 -4.39 -14.88
N ARG A 104 4.64 -5.57 -14.50
CA ARG A 104 3.74 -6.38 -15.29
C ARG A 104 2.32 -6.24 -14.76
N VAL A 105 1.36 -6.70 -15.54
CA VAL A 105 -0.05 -6.71 -15.12
C VAL A 105 -0.25 -7.60 -13.90
N GLU A 106 0.55 -8.65 -13.75
CA GLU A 106 0.55 -9.51 -12.56
C GLU A 106 1.14 -8.83 -11.32
N ASP A 107 1.91 -7.75 -11.49
CA ASP A 107 2.53 -6.99 -10.40
C ASP A 107 1.60 -5.86 -9.89
N LEU A 108 0.43 -5.65 -10.53
CA LEU A 108 -0.53 -4.63 -10.11
C LEU A 108 -1.04 -4.91 -8.69
N PRO A 109 -1.23 -3.86 -7.88
CA PRO A 109 -1.70 -4.01 -6.51
C PRO A 109 -3.06 -4.71 -6.49
N ASP A 110 -3.24 -5.62 -5.53
CA ASP A 110 -4.50 -6.37 -5.34
C ASP A 110 -4.88 -7.29 -6.51
N GLY A 111 -3.96 -7.47 -7.47
CA GLY A 111 -4.07 -8.39 -8.59
C GLY A 111 -4.79 -7.83 -9.82
N PRO A 112 -4.59 -8.44 -11.01
CA PRO A 112 -5.14 -7.95 -12.27
C PRO A 112 -6.67 -8.01 -12.34
N ALA A 113 -7.31 -8.81 -11.50
CA ALA A 113 -8.75 -8.93 -11.39
C ALA A 113 -9.42 -7.59 -11.07
N VAL A 114 -8.82 -6.81 -10.16
CA VAL A 114 -9.30 -5.47 -9.77
C VAL A 114 -9.36 -4.52 -10.98
N PHE A 115 -8.44 -4.66 -11.92
CA PHE A 115 -8.34 -3.79 -13.10
C PHE A 115 -9.09 -4.31 -14.34
N THR A 116 -9.57 -5.56 -14.33
CA THR A 116 -10.16 -6.20 -15.52
C THR A 116 -11.61 -6.63 -15.34
N ILE A 117 -12.04 -6.93 -14.11
CA ILE A 117 -13.39 -7.43 -13.84
C ILE A 117 -14.37 -6.25 -13.75
N ASP A 118 -15.55 -6.39 -14.37
CA ASP A 118 -16.67 -5.47 -14.14
C ASP A 118 -17.08 -5.58 -12.67
N SER A 119 -17.24 -4.44 -11.97
CA SER A 119 -17.64 -4.41 -10.55
C SER A 119 -18.87 -5.27 -10.22
N HIS A 120 -19.71 -5.58 -11.21
CA HIS A 120 -20.88 -6.46 -11.11
C HIS A 120 -20.57 -7.97 -11.04
N VAL A 121 -19.33 -8.39 -11.32
CA VAL A 121 -18.90 -9.81 -11.41
C VAL A 121 -17.92 -10.18 -10.29
N LEU A 122 -17.50 -9.23 -9.46
CA LEU A 122 -16.66 -9.51 -8.29
C LEU A 122 -17.42 -10.40 -7.30
N SER A 123 -16.83 -11.55 -7.01
CA SER A 123 -17.49 -12.62 -6.25
C SER A 123 -17.34 -12.46 -4.74
N SER A 124 -16.37 -11.67 -4.29
CA SER A 124 -16.12 -11.42 -2.87
C SER A 124 -16.44 -9.98 -2.46
N SER A 125 -16.96 -9.82 -1.25
CA SER A 125 -17.24 -8.50 -0.65
C SER A 125 -15.98 -7.65 -0.43
N GLU A 126 -14.82 -8.29 -0.30
CA GLU A 126 -13.55 -7.61 -0.02
C GLU A 126 -12.96 -6.98 -1.28
N GLU A 127 -12.95 -7.68 -2.42
CA GLU A 127 -12.53 -7.12 -3.71
C GLU A 127 -13.37 -5.91 -4.10
N LEU A 128 -14.69 -5.98 -3.87
CA LEU A 128 -15.59 -4.86 -4.14
C LEU A 128 -15.31 -3.66 -3.23
N ALA A 129 -15.00 -3.91 -1.95
CA ALA A 129 -14.60 -2.86 -1.02
C ALA A 129 -13.28 -2.20 -1.43
N LEU A 130 -12.32 -2.97 -1.95
CA LEU A 130 -11.05 -2.44 -2.47
C LEU A 130 -11.25 -1.59 -3.73
N VAL A 131 -11.98 -2.09 -4.73
CA VAL A 131 -12.31 -1.33 -5.95
C VAL A 131 -13.01 -0.02 -5.60
N ARG A 132 -13.99 -0.07 -4.68
CA ARG A 132 -14.67 1.13 -4.20
C ARG A 132 -13.69 2.08 -3.52
N SER A 133 -12.81 1.56 -2.67
CA SER A 133 -11.79 2.37 -1.99
C SER A 133 -10.85 3.05 -2.99
N PHE A 134 -10.46 2.40 -4.09
CA PHE A 134 -9.62 3.01 -5.14
C PHE A 134 -10.36 4.13 -5.88
N CYS A 135 -11.62 3.90 -6.26
CA CYS A 135 -12.47 4.93 -6.86
C CYS A 135 -12.61 6.15 -5.95
N GLU A 136 -12.87 5.92 -4.66
CA GLU A 136 -12.98 6.98 -3.66
C GLU A 136 -11.64 7.70 -3.48
N LEU A 137 -10.54 6.96 -3.33
CA LEU A 137 -9.18 7.50 -3.16
C LEU A 137 -8.82 8.46 -4.29
N ARG A 138 -9.05 8.06 -5.55
CA ARG A 138 -8.83 8.91 -6.72
C ARG A 138 -9.64 10.21 -6.66
N SER A 139 -10.88 10.14 -6.19
CA SER A 139 -11.76 11.31 -6.06
C SER A 139 -11.32 12.27 -4.96
N VAL A 140 -10.70 11.77 -3.89
CA VAL A 140 -10.31 12.59 -2.73
C VAL A 140 -8.87 13.10 -2.82
N LEU A 141 -7.93 12.35 -3.41
CA LEU A 141 -6.50 12.72 -3.42
C LEU A 141 -6.21 14.13 -3.95
N PRO A 142 -6.84 14.62 -5.05
CA PRO A 142 -6.64 15.99 -5.53
C PRO A 142 -7.05 17.07 -4.51
N ARG A 143 -7.91 16.73 -3.53
CA ARG A 143 -8.37 17.64 -2.47
C ARG A 143 -7.38 17.72 -1.31
N ALA A 144 -6.51 16.74 -1.13
CA ALA A 144 -5.49 16.71 -0.08
C ALA A 144 -4.65 18.00 -0.06
N ALA A 145 -4.21 18.41 1.13
CA ALA A 145 -3.30 19.53 1.30
C ALA A 145 -1.86 19.15 0.94
N ALA A 146 -1.47 17.93 1.30
CA ALA A 146 -0.24 17.27 0.92
C ALA A 146 -0.45 15.76 0.99
N VAL A 147 0.24 15.00 0.15
CA VAL A 147 0.31 13.54 0.23
C VAL A 147 1.63 13.17 0.88
N VAL A 148 1.59 12.45 1.99
CA VAL A 148 2.79 11.97 2.69
C VAL A 148 2.98 10.50 2.36
N MET A 149 4.21 10.09 2.02
CA MET A 149 4.53 8.68 1.80
C MET A 149 5.76 8.24 2.59
N SER A 150 5.70 7.03 3.13
CA SER A 150 6.81 6.35 3.80
C SER A 150 7.80 5.79 2.76
N SER A 151 8.50 6.66 2.03
CA SER A 151 9.49 6.28 1.02
C SER A 151 10.62 7.30 0.93
N PHE A 152 11.61 7.05 0.07
CA PHE A 152 12.77 7.93 -0.18
C PHE A 152 12.78 8.38 -1.64
N GLU A 153 13.26 9.58 -1.94
CA GLU A 153 13.32 10.04 -3.34
C GLU A 153 14.29 9.18 -4.17
N GLU A 154 15.40 8.76 -3.57
CA GLU A 154 16.53 8.12 -4.23
C GLU A 154 16.26 6.69 -4.69
N VAL A 155 15.23 6.04 -4.14
CA VAL A 155 14.88 4.65 -4.49
C VAL A 155 13.80 4.56 -5.57
N ASN A 156 13.20 5.68 -5.95
CA ASN A 156 12.11 5.75 -6.91
C ASN A 156 12.59 6.35 -8.24
N SER A 157 11.98 5.96 -9.36
CA SER A 157 12.32 6.56 -10.65
C SER A 157 11.86 8.01 -10.72
N LYS A 158 12.61 8.85 -11.46
CA LYS A 158 12.27 10.26 -11.65
C LYS A 158 10.91 10.44 -12.32
N ASP A 159 10.66 9.69 -13.39
CA ASP A 159 9.41 9.73 -14.14
C ASP A 159 8.19 9.43 -13.25
N LEU A 160 8.33 8.49 -12.30
CA LEU A 160 7.27 8.17 -11.33
C LEU A 160 6.99 9.36 -10.41
N LEU A 161 8.04 9.94 -9.82
CA LEU A 161 7.89 11.03 -8.85
C LEU A 161 7.41 12.32 -9.52
N GLU A 162 7.87 12.60 -10.74
CA GLU A 162 7.43 13.76 -11.52
C GLU A 162 5.94 13.66 -11.89
N ASP A 163 5.48 12.49 -12.34
CA ASP A 163 4.05 12.25 -12.61
C ASP A 163 3.21 12.40 -11.33
N LEU A 164 3.60 11.77 -10.22
CA LEU A 164 2.88 11.90 -8.95
C LEU A 164 2.85 13.35 -8.43
N ARG A 165 3.98 14.07 -8.50
CA ARG A 165 4.05 15.50 -8.14
C ARG A 165 3.18 16.38 -9.04
N SER A 166 2.99 16.01 -10.29
CA SER A 166 2.09 16.74 -11.20
C SER A 166 0.60 16.58 -10.85
N ARG A 167 0.25 15.51 -10.12
CA ARG A 167 -1.13 15.14 -9.78
C ARG A 167 -1.55 15.54 -8.37
N PHE A 168 -0.60 15.72 -7.46
CA PHE A 168 -0.84 16.14 -6.09
C PHE A 168 -0.46 17.61 -5.89
N LYS A 169 -1.11 18.29 -4.94
CA LYS A 169 -0.73 19.66 -4.58
C LYS A 169 0.67 19.74 -3.99
N GLU A 170 1.03 18.72 -3.22
CA GLU A 170 2.33 18.57 -2.57
C GLU A 170 2.55 17.07 -2.33
N LEU A 171 3.75 16.57 -2.59
CA LEU A 171 4.15 15.18 -2.34
C LEU A 171 5.39 15.17 -1.43
N LEU A 172 5.24 14.58 -0.25
CA LEU A 172 6.28 14.52 0.77
C LEU A 172 6.72 13.07 0.99
N LEU A 173 7.97 12.77 0.65
CA LEU A 173 8.60 11.48 0.95
C LEU A 173 9.39 11.62 2.26
N VAL A 174 8.90 10.99 3.34
CA VAL A 174 9.41 11.22 4.71
C VAL A 174 10.31 10.09 5.22
N GLY A 175 10.72 9.17 4.36
CA GLY A 175 11.57 8.03 4.72
C GLY A 175 10.84 6.98 5.55
N SER A 176 11.57 6.31 6.43
CA SER A 176 11.03 5.26 7.28
C SER A 176 10.38 5.85 8.53
N LEU A 177 9.05 5.69 8.64
CA LEU A 177 8.28 6.12 9.83
C LEU A 177 8.69 5.38 11.12
N THR A 178 9.33 4.22 10.98
CA THR A 178 9.76 3.36 12.09
C THR A 178 11.24 3.53 12.44
N ALA A 179 11.97 4.37 11.71
CA ALA A 179 13.35 4.68 12.04
C ALA A 179 13.41 5.52 13.33
N SER A 180 13.56 4.86 14.47
CA SER A 180 13.92 5.56 15.69
C SER A 180 15.41 5.92 15.63
N LEU A 181 15.71 7.22 15.76
CA LEU A 181 17.07 7.71 15.93
C LEU A 181 17.60 7.46 17.35
N THR A 182 16.78 6.89 18.25
CA THR A 182 17.24 6.49 19.58
C THR A 182 18.10 5.24 19.50
N PRO A 183 19.18 5.14 20.29
CA PRO A 183 19.95 3.92 20.40
C PRO A 183 19.03 2.73 20.71
N PRO A 184 19.22 1.56 20.07
CA PRO A 184 18.46 0.38 20.43
C PRO A 184 18.63 0.10 21.92
N PRO A 185 17.57 -0.33 22.64
CA PRO A 185 17.69 -0.68 24.04
C PRO A 185 18.81 -1.72 24.24
N PRO A 186 19.58 -1.64 25.32
CA PRO A 186 20.66 -2.58 25.58
C PRO A 186 20.05 -3.99 25.71
N HIS A 187 20.42 -4.87 24.78
CA HIS A 187 20.22 -6.33 24.77
C HIS A 187 18.82 -6.86 25.18
N ASP A 188 18.13 -7.50 24.21
CA ASP A 188 17.03 -8.44 24.43
C ASP A 188 15.85 -7.98 25.30
N SER A 189 15.35 -6.77 25.12
CA SER A 189 14.03 -6.40 25.65
C SER A 189 12.88 -7.23 25.06
N ALA A 190 13.12 -8.01 24.00
CA ALA A 190 12.14 -8.85 23.32
C ALA A 190 12.15 -10.35 23.72
N GLY A 191 13.10 -10.79 24.57
CA GLY A 191 13.10 -12.14 25.14
C GLY A 191 13.26 -13.34 24.19
N SER A 192 13.32 -13.14 22.87
CA SER A 192 13.38 -14.24 21.89
C SER A 192 14.76 -14.89 21.72
N GLY A 193 15.83 -14.22 22.14
CA GLY A 193 17.22 -14.69 21.96
C GLY A 193 17.71 -14.65 20.50
N CYS A 194 16.90 -14.16 19.55
CA CYS A 194 17.25 -14.14 18.12
C CYS A 194 18.53 -13.36 17.84
N LEU A 195 18.74 -12.21 18.48
CA LEU A 195 19.95 -11.39 18.31
C LEU A 195 21.19 -12.10 18.86
N GLN A 196 21.08 -12.77 20.00
CA GLN A 196 22.18 -13.58 20.55
C GLN A 196 22.52 -14.77 19.66
N TRP A 197 21.51 -15.40 19.06
CA TRP A 197 21.71 -16.50 18.10
C TRP A 197 22.38 -15.98 16.81
N LEU A 198 21.95 -14.83 16.29
CA LEU A 198 22.56 -14.17 15.13
C LEU A 198 24.04 -13.84 15.33
N ASN A 199 24.42 -13.38 16.53
CA ASN A 199 25.81 -13.07 16.88
C ASN A 199 26.75 -14.29 16.76
N ARG A 200 26.21 -15.52 16.72
CA ARG A 200 26.97 -16.76 16.57
C ARG A 200 27.06 -17.25 15.12
N GLN A 201 26.35 -16.61 14.19
CA GLN A 201 26.31 -16.98 12.77
C GLN A 201 27.40 -16.27 11.97
N LYS A 202 27.71 -16.78 10.77
CA LYS A 202 28.64 -16.12 9.85
C LYS A 202 27.97 -14.87 9.24
N HIS A 203 28.79 -13.91 8.82
CA HIS A 203 28.29 -12.71 8.16
C HIS A 203 27.52 -13.07 6.88
N ARG A 204 26.32 -12.50 6.72
CA ARG A 204 25.43 -12.72 5.56
C ARG A 204 25.10 -14.19 5.27
N SER A 205 25.02 -15.03 6.31
CA SER A 205 24.75 -16.47 6.15
C SER A 205 23.36 -16.92 6.59
N VAL A 206 22.54 -16.03 7.15
CA VAL A 206 21.23 -16.37 7.71
C VAL A 206 20.13 -15.88 6.78
N ALA A 207 19.15 -16.72 6.52
CA ALA A 207 17.90 -16.32 5.88
C ALA A 207 16.90 -15.85 6.94
N TYR A 208 16.38 -14.62 6.82
CA TYR A 208 15.25 -14.17 7.63
C TYR A 208 13.97 -14.33 6.81
N ILE A 209 12.95 -14.94 7.40
CA ILE A 209 11.73 -15.37 6.73
C ILE A 209 10.54 -14.81 7.50
N SER A 210 9.75 -13.97 6.83
CA SER A 210 8.51 -13.44 7.37
C SER A 210 7.56 -13.09 6.23
N PHE A 211 6.31 -13.53 6.33
CA PHE A 211 5.25 -13.24 5.35
C PHE A 211 4.35 -12.08 5.82
N GLY A 212 4.79 -11.34 6.84
CA GLY A 212 4.00 -10.29 7.48
C GLY A 212 2.98 -10.85 8.47
N SER A 213 1.93 -10.06 8.74
CA SER A 213 0.95 -10.35 9.79
C SER A 213 -0.47 -10.62 9.29
N VAL A 214 -0.71 -10.46 7.98
CA VAL A 214 -2.06 -10.53 7.40
C VAL A 214 -2.27 -11.85 6.66
N ASN A 215 -1.33 -12.21 5.79
CA ASN A 215 -1.44 -13.40 4.95
C ASN A 215 -0.44 -14.45 5.40
N SER A 216 -0.83 -15.72 5.30
CA SER A 216 0.06 -16.87 5.46
C SER A 216 0.05 -17.68 4.17
N PRO A 217 1.20 -18.15 3.69
CA PRO A 217 1.25 -19.06 2.56
C PRO A 217 0.40 -20.33 2.82
N PRO A 218 -0.11 -20.96 1.75
CA PRO A 218 -0.77 -22.26 1.86
C PRO A 218 0.11 -23.32 2.54
N PRO A 219 -0.48 -24.32 3.24
CA PRO A 219 0.29 -25.35 3.95
C PRO A 219 1.32 -26.10 3.09
N GLU A 220 1.02 -26.32 1.82
CA GLU A 220 1.91 -26.93 0.84
C GLU A 220 3.15 -26.08 0.55
N GLU A 221 3.01 -24.76 0.49
CA GLU A 221 4.14 -23.83 0.31
C GLU A 221 5.00 -23.75 1.56
N ILE A 222 4.37 -23.77 2.74
CA ILE A 222 5.10 -23.85 4.03
C ILE A 222 5.90 -25.15 4.13
N SER A 223 5.30 -26.27 3.70
CA SER A 223 5.98 -27.57 3.69
C SER A 223 7.16 -27.57 2.73
N ALA A 224 6.97 -27.07 1.50
CA ALA A 224 8.03 -26.94 0.51
C ALA A 224 9.18 -26.03 0.99
N LEU A 225 8.86 -24.94 1.70
CA LEU A 225 9.86 -24.07 2.30
C LEU A 225 10.67 -24.80 3.38
N ALA A 226 10.01 -25.57 4.26
CA ALA A 226 10.69 -26.36 5.29
C ALA A 226 11.65 -27.38 4.68
N ASP A 227 11.21 -28.12 3.65
CA ASP A 227 12.03 -29.08 2.93
C ASP A 227 13.26 -28.40 2.28
N ALA A 228 13.07 -27.22 1.69
CA ALA A 228 14.16 -26.46 1.07
C ALA A 228 15.19 -25.95 2.10
N LEU A 229 14.74 -25.53 3.28
CA LEU A 229 15.62 -25.09 4.36
C LEU A 229 16.43 -26.25 4.94
N GLU A 230 15.80 -27.40 5.14
CA GLU A 230 16.48 -28.61 5.62
C GLU A 230 17.52 -29.11 4.60
N ALA A 231 17.14 -29.22 3.32
CA ALA A 231 18.02 -29.70 2.27
C ALA A 231 19.22 -28.76 2.05
N SER A 232 19.00 -27.45 2.08
CA SER A 232 20.07 -26.45 1.90
C SER A 232 20.96 -26.29 3.13
N LYS A 233 20.50 -26.71 4.32
CA LYS A 233 21.15 -26.50 5.62
C LYS A 233 21.43 -25.02 5.90
N THR A 234 20.62 -24.14 5.32
CA THR A 234 20.74 -22.69 5.53
C THR A 234 20.29 -22.36 6.94
N PRO A 235 21.10 -21.68 7.77
CA PRO A 235 20.63 -21.14 9.03
C PRO A 235 19.50 -20.14 8.77
N TYR A 236 18.37 -20.26 9.45
CA TYR A 236 17.21 -19.40 9.22
C TYR A 236 16.59 -18.86 10.51
N LEU A 237 15.83 -17.77 10.37
CA LEU A 237 15.01 -17.11 11.38
C LEU A 237 13.63 -16.83 10.82
#